data_AF-A0A2N2W112-F1
#
_entry.id   AF-A0A2N2W112-F1
#
_cell.length_a   1.000
_cell.length_b   1.000
_cell.length_c   1.000
_cell.angle_alpha   90.00
_cell.angle_beta   90.00
_cell.angle_gamma   90.00
#
_symmetry.space_group_name_H-M   'P 1'
#
loop_
_entity.id
_entity.type
_entity.pdbx_description
1 polymer ?
#
loop_
_entity_poly.entity_id
_entity_poly.type
_entity_poly.pdbx_seq_one_letter_code
_entity_poly.pdbx_strand_id
1 'polypeptide(L)'
;MWKNDNFFIGTLAALALSIVASFLIIFTAPWFYRMFSEFQPQNKIILLALVPSILLMRYYMRKLRFEKAGMGTVAVTFLFVILYFLFLDGKPVNIFFLNV
;
A
#
# COMPACT_ATOMS: atom_id res chain seq x y z
N MET A 1 -18.33 -24.06 -2.69
CA MET A 1 -17.91 -22.65 -2.56
C MET A 1 -17.09 -22.52 -1.30
N TRP A 2 -15.78 -22.26 -1.40
CA TRP A 2 -14.97 -21.95 -0.22
C TRP A 2 -15.51 -20.65 0.38
N LYS A 3 -15.96 -20.69 1.65
CA LYS A 3 -16.58 -19.54 2.37
C LYS A 3 -15.73 -18.26 2.38
N ASN A 4 -14.45 -18.38 2.02
CA ASN A 4 -13.46 -17.31 2.08
C ASN A 4 -13.24 -16.60 0.74
N ASP A 5 -13.82 -17.08 -0.38
CA ASP A 5 -13.75 -16.40 -1.68
C ASP A 5 -14.83 -15.31 -1.80
N ASN A 6 -14.67 -14.27 -1.00
CA ASN A 6 -15.55 -13.11 -1.02
C ASN A 6 -14.75 -11.86 -1.35
N PHE A 7 -15.33 -11.01 -2.21
CA PHE A 7 -14.76 -9.72 -2.58
C PHE A 7 -14.41 -8.88 -1.34
N PHE A 8 -15.33 -8.83 -0.38
CA PHE A 8 -15.17 -8.06 0.85
C PHE A 8 -13.95 -8.48 1.69
N ILE A 9 -13.64 -9.78 1.76
CA ILE A 9 -12.47 -10.29 2.47
C ILE A 9 -11.20 -9.80 1.79
N GLY A 10 -11.16 -9.85 0.46
CA GLY A 10 -10.05 -9.34 -0.34
C GLY A 10 -9.84 -7.85 -0.18
N THR A 11 -10.92 -7.07 -0.19
CA THR A 11 -10.92 -5.61 0.01
C THR A 11 -10.43 -5.25 1.41
N LEU A 12 -10.99 -5.86 2.45
CA LEU A 12 -10.67 -5.52 3.84
C LEU A 12 -9.23 -5.93 4.20
N ALA A 13 -8.80 -7.10 3.74
CA ALA A 13 -7.41 -7.53 3.90
C ALA A 13 -6.45 -6.56 3.20
N ALA A 14 -6.73 -6.18 1.93
CA ALA A 14 -5.89 -5.23 1.20
C ALA A 14 -5.84 -3.85 1.86
N LEU A 15 -6.98 -3.35 2.36
CA LEU A 15 -7.05 -2.08 3.07
C LEU A 15 -6.19 -2.12 4.34
N ALA A 16 -6.40 -3.12 5.19
CA ALA A 16 -5.65 -3.27 6.43
C ALA A 16 -4.13 -3.35 6.15
N LEU A 17 -3.75 -4.14 5.14
CA LEU A 17 -2.36 -4.36 4.79
C LEU A 17 -1.70 -3.10 4.21
N SER A 18 -2.38 -2.39 3.29
CA SER A 18 -1.91 -1.10 2.77
C SER A 18 -1.78 -0.03 3.85
N ILE A 19 -2.72 0.02 4.82
CA ILE A 19 -2.67 0.98 5.93
C ILE A 19 -1.48 0.68 6.84
N VAL A 20 -1.33 -0.58 7.27
CA VAL A 20 -0.21 -1.00 8.12
C VAL A 20 1.14 -0.76 7.42
N ALA A 21 1.25 -1.09 6.14
CA ALA A 21 2.46 -0.85 5.35
C ALA A 21 2.75 0.65 5.19
N SER A 22 1.72 1.47 4.99
CA SER A 22 1.86 2.93 4.93
C SER A 22 2.37 3.50 6.24
N PHE A 23 1.82 3.06 7.38
CA PHE A 23 2.32 3.46 8.70
C PHE A 23 3.78 3.06 8.88
N LEU A 24 4.13 1.82 8.57
CA LEU A 24 5.52 1.36 8.64
C LEU A 24 6.45 2.24 7.80
N ILE A 25 6.07 2.55 6.56
CA ILE A 25 6.90 3.39 5.68
C ILE A 25 7.01 4.82 6.22
N ILE A 26 5.91 5.44 6.67
CA ILE A 26 5.92 6.81 7.20
C ILE A 26 6.85 6.92 8.42
N PHE A 27 6.87 5.91 9.29
CA PHE A 27 7.74 5.93 10.48
C PHE A 27 9.18 5.50 10.21
N THR A 28 9.40 4.55 9.30
CA THR A 28 10.74 3.97 9.08
C THR A 28 11.53 4.65 7.96
N ALA A 29 10.87 5.18 6.92
CA ALA A 29 11.56 5.79 5.78
C ALA A 29 12.47 6.96 6.16
N PRO A 30 12.09 7.88 7.08
CA PRO A 30 13.00 8.95 7.51
C PRO A 30 14.29 8.42 8.15
N TRP A 31 14.19 7.38 8.98
CA TRP A 31 15.33 6.73 9.62
C TRP A 31 16.26 6.08 8.60
N PHE A 32 15.70 5.35 7.63
CA PHE A 32 16.47 4.74 6.56
C PHE A 32 17.12 5.80 5.66
N TYR A 33 16.40 6.84 5.26
CA TYR A 33 16.95 7.88 4.39
C TYR A 33 18.16 8.56 5.02
N ARG A 34 18.14 8.84 6.33
CA ARG A 34 19.30 9.41 7.04
C ARG A 34 20.57 8.58 6.98
N MET A 35 20.43 7.25 6.91
CA MET A 35 21.59 6.36 6.82
C MET A 35 22.25 6.39 5.43
N PHE A 36 21.50 6.78 4.38
CA PHE A 36 21.95 6.64 2.99
C PHE A 36 21.93 7.95 2.19
N SER A 37 21.32 9.02 2.69
CA SER A 37 21.12 10.28 1.96
C SER A 37 20.92 11.47 2.89
N GLU A 38 21.41 12.63 2.46
CA GLU A 38 21.18 13.92 3.13
C GLU A 38 19.82 14.55 2.77
N PHE A 39 19.13 14.00 1.76
CA PHE A 39 17.85 14.53 1.29
C PHE A 39 16.68 13.94 2.06
N GLN A 40 15.59 14.73 2.18
CA GLN A 40 14.36 14.23 2.79
C GLN A 40 13.69 13.16 1.92
N PRO A 41 13.05 12.15 2.53
CA PRO A 41 12.30 11.12 1.81
C PRO A 41 11.17 11.76 0.99
N GLN A 42 11.07 11.39 -0.28
CA GLN A 42 10.01 11.87 -1.17
C GLN A 42 8.71 11.08 -0.97
N ASN A 43 7.56 11.73 -1.16
CA ASN A 43 6.24 11.08 -1.06
C ASN A 43 6.11 9.82 -1.92
N LYS A 44 6.85 9.72 -3.04
CA LYS A 44 6.88 8.57 -3.94
C LYS A 44 7.17 7.25 -3.21
N ILE A 45 7.89 7.28 -2.09
CA ILE A 45 8.22 6.11 -1.28
C ILE A 45 6.95 5.45 -0.71
N ILE A 46 5.86 6.20 -0.47
CA ILE A 46 4.60 5.65 0.03
C ILE A 46 3.99 4.62 -0.92
N LEU A 47 4.32 4.67 -2.21
CA LEU A 47 3.87 3.67 -3.19
C LEU A 47 4.37 2.26 -2.86
N LEU A 48 5.47 2.14 -2.09
CA LEU A 48 5.95 0.85 -1.59
C LEU A 48 4.95 0.20 -0.62
N ALA A 49 4.04 0.98 -0.01
CA ALA A 49 2.98 0.45 0.86
C ALA A 49 2.00 -0.46 0.10
N LEU A 50 1.94 -0.33 -1.23
CA LEU A 50 1.08 -1.13 -2.09
C LEU A 50 1.69 -2.48 -2.45
N VAL A 51 3.01 -2.64 -2.31
CA VAL A 51 3.71 -3.88 -2.64
C VAL A 51 3.09 -5.09 -1.95
N PRO A 52 2.87 -5.09 -0.62
CA PRO A 52 2.32 -6.28 0.00
C PRO A 52 0.83 -6.53 -0.35
N SER A 53 0.07 -5.50 -0.73
CA SER A 53 -1.28 -5.67 -1.30
C SER A 53 -1.24 -6.32 -2.70
N ILE A 54 -0.26 -5.97 -3.54
CA ILE A 54 -0.02 -6.64 -4.84
C ILE A 54 0.41 -8.10 -4.63
N LEU A 55 1.25 -8.37 -3.62
CA LEU A 55 1.63 -9.74 -3.26
C LEU A 55 0.43 -10.55 -2.76
N LEU A 56 -0.43 -9.94 -1.95
CA LEU A 56 -1.67 -10.57 -1.46
C LEU A 56 -2.60 -10.93 -2.63
N MET A 57 -2.77 -10.03 -3.60
CA MET A 57 -3.53 -10.29 -4.82
C MET A 57 -2.98 -11.51 -5.55
N ARG A 58 -1.65 -11.55 -5.79
CA ARG A 58 -1.00 -12.68 -6.46
C ARG A 58 -1.22 -13.98 -5.69
N TYR A 59 -1.13 -13.94 -4.37
CA TYR A 59 -1.36 -15.09 -3.50
C TYR A 59 -2.79 -15.62 -3.61
N TYR A 60 -3.80 -14.73 -3.55
CA TYR A 60 -5.21 -15.07 -3.69
C TYR A 60 -5.53 -15.66 -5.05
N MET A 61 -5.09 -15.04 -6.14
CA MET A 61 -5.41 -15.51 -7.49
C MET A 61 -4.65 -16.77 -7.88
N ARG A 62 -3.33 -16.84 -7.65
CA ARG A 62 -2.52 -17.98 -8.13
C ARG A 62 -2.51 -19.18 -7.19
N LYS A 63 -2.43 -18.97 -5.88
CA LYS A 63 -2.26 -20.07 -4.92
C LYS A 63 -3.59 -20.57 -4.39
N LEU A 64 -4.48 -19.65 -3.97
CA LEU A 64 -5.77 -20.01 -3.38
C LEU A 64 -6.91 -20.10 -4.40
N ARG A 65 -6.71 -19.58 -5.62
CA ARG A 65 -7.75 -19.48 -6.67
C ARG A 65 -9.01 -18.75 -6.17
N PHE A 66 -8.82 -17.76 -5.29
CA PHE A 66 -9.87 -16.87 -4.80
C PHE A 66 -9.99 -15.67 -5.74
N GLU A 67 -10.75 -15.84 -6.82
CA GLU A 67 -10.90 -14.82 -7.85
C GLU A 67 -11.61 -13.57 -7.33
N LYS A 68 -12.67 -13.73 -6.52
CA LYS A 68 -13.43 -12.60 -5.98
C LYS A 68 -12.62 -11.83 -4.97
N ALA A 69 -11.94 -12.53 -4.04
CA ALA A 69 -11.05 -11.87 -3.09
C ALA A 69 -9.88 -11.17 -3.80
N GLY A 70 -9.28 -11.81 -4.80
CA GLY A 70 -8.24 -11.20 -5.64
C GLY A 70 -8.71 -9.91 -6.31
N MET A 71 -9.90 -9.90 -6.91
CA MET A 71 -10.51 -8.70 -7.49
C MET A 71 -10.75 -7.60 -6.46
N GLY A 72 -11.17 -7.96 -5.24
CA GLY A 72 -11.30 -7.01 -4.12
C GLY A 72 -9.98 -6.33 -3.76
N THR A 73 -8.89 -7.09 -3.75
CA THR A 73 -7.54 -6.56 -3.52
C THR A 73 -7.06 -5.66 -4.67
N VAL A 74 -7.34 -6.03 -5.93
CA VAL A 74 -7.04 -5.18 -7.10
C VAL A 74 -7.74 -3.83 -6.99
N ALA A 75 -9.04 -3.84 -6.70
CA ALA A 75 -9.85 -2.63 -6.64
C ALA A 75 -9.31 -1.64 -5.60
N VAL A 76 -8.95 -2.14 -4.41
CA VAL A 76 -8.35 -1.32 -3.35
C VAL A 76 -6.99 -0.78 -3.77
N THR A 77 -6.12 -1.65 -4.31
CA THR A 77 -4.78 -1.24 -4.74
C THR A 77 -4.87 -0.14 -5.80
N PHE A 78 -5.77 -0.30 -6.77
CA PHE A 78 -6.00 0.69 -7.81
C PHE A 78 -6.55 2.01 -7.26
N LEU A 79 -7.49 1.95 -6.32
CA LEU A 79 -8.01 3.14 -5.64
C LEU A 79 -6.89 3.90 -4.92
N PHE A 80 -6.01 3.23 -4.19
CA PHE A 80 -4.87 3.89 -3.54
C PHE A 80 -3.90 4.54 -4.53
N VAL A 81 -3.65 3.91 -5.68
CA VAL A 81 -2.83 4.52 -6.74
C VAL A 81 -3.47 5.82 -7.23
N ILE A 82 -4.78 5.81 -7.50
CA ILE A 82 -5.49 7.03 -7.91
C ILE A 82 -5.39 8.11 -6.83
N LEU A 83 -5.64 7.75 -5.57
CA LEU A 83 -5.55 8.68 -4.44
C LEU A 83 -4.13 9.28 -4.32
N TYR A 84 -3.09 8.48 -4.51
CA TYR A 84 -1.71 8.96 -4.52
C TYR A 84 -1.51 10.04 -5.58
N PHE A 85 -1.89 9.78 -6.83
CA PHE A 85 -1.71 10.75 -7.92
C PHE A 85 -2.56 12.01 -7.73
N LEU A 86 -3.76 11.89 -7.17
CA LEU A 86 -4.67 13.02 -6.98
C LEU A 86 -4.26 13.93 -5.81
N PHE A 87 -3.67 13.36 -4.76
CA PHE A 87 -3.37 14.09 -3.52
C PHE A 87 -1.89 14.35 -3.26
N LEU A 88 -0.98 13.50 -3.72
CA LEU A 88 0.43 13.55 -3.31
C LEU A 88 1.40 13.84 -4.46
N ASP A 89 1.10 13.38 -5.67
CA ASP A 89 2.01 13.57 -6.80
C ASP A 89 2.11 15.05 -7.20
N GLY A 90 3.34 15.55 -7.32
CA GLY A 90 3.64 16.94 -7.68
C GLY A 90 3.23 18.01 -6.66
N LYS A 91 2.66 17.64 -5.49
CA LYS A 91 2.25 18.61 -4.47
C LYS A 91 3.35 18.84 -3.43
N PRO A 92 3.50 20.07 -2.90
CA PRO A 92 4.50 20.39 -1.86
C PRO A 92 4.10 19.92 -0.45
N VAL A 93 3.29 18.87 -0.35
CA VAL A 93 2.87 18.28 0.92
C VAL A 93 3.92 17.25 1.30
N ASN A 94 4.43 17.29 2.54
CA ASN A 94 5.28 16.22 3.05
C ASN A 94 4.47 15.35 4.02
N ILE A 95 4.33 14.05 3.69
CA ILE A 95 3.64 13.07 4.54
C ILE A 95 4.50 12.55 5.71
N PHE A 96 5.80 12.88 5.72
CA PHE A 96 6.70 12.57 6.80
C PHE A 96 6.61 13.69 7.84
N PHE A 97 5.82 13.45 8.90
CA PHE A 97 5.60 14.43 9.99
C PHE A 97 6.79 14.53 10.96
N LEU A 98 7.71 13.56 10.92
CA LEU A 98 8.91 13.57 11.74
C LEU A 98 10.01 14.39 11.04
N ASN A 99 10.04 15.69 11.35
CA ASN A 99 11.22 16.56 11.23
C ASN A 99 12.16 16.36 12.45
N VAL A 100 12.32 15.12 12.93
CA VAL A 100 13.33 14.79 13.96
C VAL A 100 14.55 14.33 13.22
#